data_AF-A0A933D2I5-F1
#
_entry.id   AF-A0A933D2I5-F1
#
_cell.length_a   1.000
_cell.length_b   1.000
_cell.length_c   1.000
_cell.angle_alpha   90.00
_cell.angle_beta   90.00
_cell.angle_gamma   90.00
#
_symmetry.space_group_name_H-M   'P 1'
#
loop_
_entity.id
_entity.type
_entity.pdbx_description
1 polymer ?
#
loop_
_entity_poly.entity_id
_entity_poly.type
_entity_poly.pdbx_seq_one_letter_code
_entity_poly.pdbx_strand_id
1 'polypeptide(L)' 'MKPGQKITINRLIRSQRTGKILPREGTFVRELENLGRMLILVDFGGGTQEYLFRHEIDLQEEAFESGI' A
#
# COMPACT_ATOMS: atom_id res chain seq x y z
N MET A 1 0.01 -4.93 8.87
CA MET A 1 0.09 -3.47 8.61
C MET A 1 -0.81 -2.75 9.59
N LYS A 2 -0.45 -1.54 10.02
CA LYS A 2 -1.29 -0.70 10.90
C LYS A 2 -1.80 0.52 10.12
N PRO A 3 -3.07 0.94 10.25
CA PRO A 3 -3.55 2.19 9.63
C PRO A 3 -2.61 3.36 9.93
N GLY A 4 -2.25 4.13 8.90
CA GLY A 4 -1.26 5.20 8.99
C GLY A 4 0.19 4.78 8.66
N GLN A 5 0.49 3.48 8.57
CA GLN A 5 1.82 3.00 8.20
C GLN A 5 2.17 3.37 6.75
N LYS A 6 3.41 3.77 6.50
CA LYS A 6 3.93 3.97 5.14
C LYS A 6 4.14 2.63 4.44
N ILE A 7 3.78 2.59 3.16
CA ILE A 7 3.93 1.43 2.30
C ILE A 7 4.56 1.84 0.98
N THR A 8 5.43 1.00 0.47
CA THR A 8 6.14 1.20 -0.79
C THR A 8 5.60 0.24 -1.83
N ILE A 9 5.32 0.71 -3.05
CA ILE A 9 4.95 -0.15 -4.17
C ILE A 9 6.20 -0.67 -4.88
N ASN A 10 6.24 -1.98 -5.14
CA ASN A 10 7.41 -2.65 -5.72
C ASN A 10 7.45 -2.59 -7.26
N ARG A 11 6.39 -2.09 -7.90
CA ARG A 11 6.31 -1.91 -9.35
C ARG A 11 5.61 -0.62 -9.74
N LEU A 12 5.68 -0.28 -11.02
CA LEU A 12 4.97 0.85 -11.58
C LEU A 12 3.48 0.51 -11.71
N ILE A 13 2.64 1.27 -11.01
CA ILE A 13 1.19 1.09 -11.01
C ILE A 13 0.54 2.37 -11.53
N ARG A 14 -0.41 2.22 -12.45
CA ARG A 14 -1.24 3.35 -12.92
C ARG A 14 -2.54 3.36 -12.14
N SER A 15 -2.93 4.53 -11.67
CA SER A 15 -4.25 4.78 -11.08
C SER A 15 -5.33 4.34 -12.06
N GLN A 16 -6.26 3.50 -11.60
CA GLN A 16 -7.40 3.10 -12.44
C GLN A 16 -8.37 4.26 -12.65
N ARG A 17 -8.42 5.21 -11.70
CA ARG A 17 -9.29 6.39 -11.79
C ARG A 17 -8.75 7.47 -12.72
N THR A 18 -7.45 7.72 -12.71
CA THR A 18 -6.85 8.89 -13.38
C THR A 18 -5.88 8.55 -14.52
N GLY A 19 -5.45 7.29 -14.63
CA GLY A 19 -4.45 6.83 -15.61
C GLY A 19 -3.01 7.29 -15.30
N LYS A 20 -2.82 8.16 -14.31
CA LYS A 20 -1.51 8.64 -13.86
C LYS A 20 -0.74 7.56 -13.13
N ILE A 21 0.59 7.63 -13.20
CA ILE A 21 1.46 6.76 -12.42
C ILE A 21 1.33 7.14 -10.93
N LEU A 22 1.13 6.14 -10.08
CA LEU A 22 1.06 6.34 -8.64
C LEU A 22 2.46 6.67 -8.07
N PRO A 23 2.55 7.51 -7.03
CA PRO A 23 3.79 7.67 -6.28
C PRO A 23 4.31 6.34 -5.76
N ARG A 24 5.62 6.26 -5.51
CA ARG A 24 6.25 5.04 -4.99
C ARG A 24 5.83 4.71 -3.56
N GLU A 25 5.41 5.70 -2.80
CA GLU A 25 5.02 5.56 -1.40
C GLU A 25 3.58 6.02 -1.22
N GLY A 26 2.87 5.32 -0.34
CA GLY A 26 1.55 5.69 0.13
C GLY A 26 1.38 5.38 1.61
N THR A 27 0.19 5.68 2.13
CA THR A 27 -0.18 5.43 3.51
C THR A 27 -1.25 4.35 3.54
N PHE A 28 -1.00 3.27 4.28
CA PHE A 28 -1.98 2.21 4.48
C PHE A 28 -3.20 2.75 5.22
N VAL A 29 -4.39 2.53 4.65
CA VAL A 29 -5.67 2.94 5.25
C VAL A 29 -6.33 1.75 5.92
N ARG A 30 -6.58 0.68 5.15
CA ARG A 30 -7.25 -0.54 5.61
C ARG A 30 -7.02 -1.69 4.65
N GLU A 31 -7.30 -2.91 5.10
CA GLU A 31 -7.41 -4.09 4.25
C GLU A 31 -8.85 -4.59 4.19
N LEU A 32 -9.23 -5.21 3.08
CA LEU A 32 -10.50 -5.90 2.92
C LEU A 32 -10.33 -7.19 2.13
N GLU A 33 -11.17 -8.17 2.43
CA GLU A 33 -11.28 -9.41 1.67
C GLU A 33 -12.33 -9.22 0.57
N ASN A 34 -12.02 -9.66 -0.64
CA ASN A 34 -12.93 -9.66 -1.78
C ASN A 34 -12.67 -10.88 -2.68
N LEU A 35 -13.62 -11.82 -2.69
CA LEU A 35 -13.60 -13.04 -3.53
C LEU A 35 -12.32 -13.88 -3.37
N GLY A 36 -11.90 -14.09 -2.12
CA GLY A 36 -10.70 -14.83 -1.74
C GLY A 36 -9.39 -14.06 -1.90
N ARG A 37 -9.46 -12.75 -2.17
CA ARG A 37 -8.28 -11.90 -2.34
C ARG A 37 -8.25 -10.79 -1.30
N MET A 38 -7.07 -10.56 -0.74
CA MET A 38 -6.84 -9.41 0.14
C MET A 38 -6.49 -8.18 -0.69
N LEU A 39 -7.31 -7.15 -0.58
CA LEU A 39 -7.10 -5.83 -1.16
C LEU A 39 -6.69 -4.85 -0.06
N ILE A 40 -5.72 -4.01 -0.39
CA ILE A 40 -5.08 -3.06 0.51
C ILE A 40 -5.43 -1.67 0.00
N LEU A 41 -6.17 -0.90 0.78
CA LEU A 41 -6.47 0.49 0.46
C LEU A 41 -5.30 1.38 0.87
N VAL A 42 -4.79 2.15 -0.09
CA VAL A 42 -3.62 3.01 0.06
C VAL A 42 -3.98 4.44 -0.31
N ASP A 43 -3.60 5.40 0.53
CA ASP A 43 -3.69 6.83 0.25
C ASP A 43 -2.35 7.36 -0.27
N PHE A 44 -2.35 7.87 -1.49
CA PHE A 44 -1.18 8.47 -2.16
C PHE A 44 -1.14 10.00 -2.04
N GLY A 45 -2.02 10.59 -1.25
CA GLY A 45 -2.18 12.04 -1.10
C GLY A 45 -3.01 12.66 -2.22
N GLY A 46 -3.35 13.95 -2.05
CA GLY A 46 -4.11 14.71 -3.04
C GLY A 46 -5.49 14.11 -3.38
N GLY A 47 -6.09 13.37 -2.44
CA GLY A 47 -7.37 12.68 -2.64
C GLY A 47 -7.28 11.44 -3.54
N THR A 48 -6.09 10.90 -3.77
CA THR A 48 -5.87 9.67 -4.55
C THR A 48 -5.75 8.47 -3.63
N GLN A 49 -6.79 7.63 -3.64
CA GLN A 49 -6.79 6.35 -2.94
C GLN A 49 -6.98 5.22 -3.95
N GLU A 50 -6.22 4.15 -3.81
CA GLU A 50 -6.26 3.00 -4.72
C GLU A 50 -6.18 1.69 -3.93
N TYR A 51 -6.83 0.66 -4.46
CA TYR A 51 -6.72 -0.70 -3.95
C TYR A 51 -5.56 -1.41 -4.63
N LEU A 52 -4.65 -1.95 -3.83
CA LEU A 52 -3.52 -2.75 -4.27
C LEU A 52 -3.64 -4.19 -3.78
N PHE A 53 -3.00 -5.11 -4.48
CA PHE A 53 -2.79 -6.46 -4.00
C PHE A 53 -1.60 -6.53 -3.05
N ARG A 54 -1.60 -7.51 -2.13
CA ARG A 54 -0.49 -7.70 -1.19
C ARG A 54 0.87 -7.88 -1.85
N HIS A 55 0.93 -8.51 -3.02
CA HIS A 55 2.20 -8.71 -3.75
C HIS A 55 2.68 -7.47 -4.51
N GLU A 56 1.92 -6.36 -4.48
CA GLU A 56 2.30 -5.07 -5.09
C GLU A 56 3.05 -4.16 -4.13
N ILE A 57 3.11 -4.50 -2.86
CA ILE A 57 3.73 -3.70 -1.83
C ILE A 57 4.89 -4.44 -1.17
N ASP A 58 5.88 -3.66 -0.75
CA ASP A 58 6.94 -4.14 0.12
C ASP A 58 6.50 -3.92 1.57
N LEU A 59 6.34 -5.01 2.31
CA LEU A 59 6.17 -4.96 3.75
C LEU A 59 7.57 -4.92 4.35
N GLN A 60 8.05 -3.72 4.71
CA GLN A 60 9.17 -3.64 5.63
C GLN A 60 8.66 -4.15 6.98
N GLU A 61 9.08 -5.36 7.36
CA GLU A 61 9.07 -5.75 8.76
C GLU A 61 9.96 -4.75 9.48
N GLU A 62 9.40 -4.01 10.44
CA GLU A 62 10.21 -3.23 11.38
C GLU A 62 11.19 -4.23 12.00
N ALA A 63 12.46 -4.14 11.61
CA ALA A 63 13.51 -4.91 12.24
C ALA A 63 13.45 -4.56 13.73
N PHE A 64 12.99 -5.52 14.53
CA PHE A 64 13.15 -5.44 15.98
C PHE A 64 14.66 -5.41 16.21
N GLU A 65 15.22 -4.22 16.46
CA GLU A 65 16.52 -4.11 17.09
C GLU A 65 16.36 -4.65 18.51
N SER A 66 16.50 -5.96 18.66
CA SER A 66 16.79 -6.58 19.95
C SER A 66 18.18 -6.11 20.36
N GLY A 67 18.21 -5.00 21.10
CA GLY A 67 19.39 -4.53 21.82
C GLY A 67 19.87 -5.63 22.77
N ILE A 68 21.13 -6.03 22.56
CA ILE A 68 21.95 -6.84 23.47
C ILE A 68 22.36 -6.00 24.66
#